data_AF-A0AA42CN07-F1
#
_entry.id   AF-A0AA42CN07-F1
#
_cell.length_a   1.000
_cell.length_b   1.000
_cell.length_c   1.000
_cell.angle_alpha   90.00
_cell.angle_beta   90.00
_cell.angle_gamma   90.00
#
_symmetry.space_group_name_H-M   'P 1'
#
loop_
_entity.id
_entity.type
_entity.pdbx_description
1 polymer ?
#
loop_
_entity_poly.entity_id
_entity_poly.type
_entity_poly.pdbx_seq_one_letter_code
_entity_poly.pdbx_strand_id
1 'polypeptide(L)'
;ASIALSSPVFGYAMGQYGADWLEGKRIPQAMDILPVVLTEKNIAQYQADLANPAEAYRDPVRRSAYLVPYGNICYDTRDRYVNFPWSSEQK
;
A
#
# COMPACT_ATOMS: atom_id res chain seq x y z
N ALA A 1 -11.63 -4.04 22.27
CA ALA A 1 -10.89 -3.46 21.13
C ALA A 1 -10.81 -4.52 20.05
N SER A 2 -10.99 -4.12 18.78
CA SER A 2 -10.88 -5.02 17.63
C SER A 2 -9.67 -4.63 16.80
N ILE A 3 -9.05 -5.58 16.11
CA ILE A 3 -7.96 -5.30 15.18
C ILE A 3 -8.52 -5.26 13.76
N ALA A 4 -8.15 -4.24 13.00
CA ALA A 4 -8.55 -4.09 11.60
C ALA A 4 -7.35 -3.80 10.70
N LEU A 5 -7.50 -4.14 9.42
CA LEU A 5 -6.61 -3.74 8.34
C LEU A 5 -7.39 -2.82 7.39
N SER A 6 -6.76 -1.73 6.98
CA SER A 6 -7.39 -0.74 6.10
C SER A 6 -7.29 -1.17 4.63
N SER A 7 -8.06 -2.19 4.24
CA SER A 7 -8.04 -2.73 2.87
C SER A 7 -8.35 -1.68 1.77
N PRO A 8 -9.29 -0.73 1.95
CA PRO A 8 -9.50 0.36 0.98
C PRO A 8 -8.29 1.28 0.79
N VAL A 9 -7.61 1.67 1.88
CA VAL A 9 -6.41 2.53 1.79
C VAL A 9 -5.26 1.76 1.13
N PHE A 10 -5.08 0.49 1.50
CA PHE A 10 -4.13 -0.41 0.83
C PHE A 10 -4.42 -0.56 -0.67
N GLY A 11 -5.67 -0.86 -1.04
CA GLY A 11 -6.07 -1.04 -2.43
C GLY A 11 -5.88 0.23 -3.26
N TYR A 12 -6.19 1.40 -2.69
CA TYR A 12 -5.92 2.68 -3.34
C TYR A 12 -4.42 2.90 -3.57
N ALA A 13 -3.58 2.63 -2.57
CA ALA A 13 -2.14 2.73 -2.68
C ALA A 13 -1.58 1.80 -3.78
N MET A 14 -2.05 0.55 -3.84
CA MET A 14 -1.66 -0.39 -4.90
C MET A 14 -2.05 0.10 -6.30
N GLY A 15 -3.22 0.70 -6.45
CA GLY A 15 -3.63 1.33 -7.71
C GLY A 15 -2.72 2.50 -8.12
N GLN A 16 -2.37 3.37 -7.17
CA GLN A 16 -1.45 4.48 -7.41
C GLN A 16 -0.05 3.99 -7.78
N TYR A 17 0.51 3.05 -7.02
CA TYR A 17 1.81 2.47 -7.36
C TYR A 17 1.77 1.73 -8.70
N GLY A 18 0.69 1.02 -9.02
CA GLY A 18 0.52 0.40 -10.33
C GLY A 18 0.59 1.42 -11.48
N ALA A 19 -0.14 2.53 -11.35
CA ALA A 19 -0.12 3.62 -12.33
C ALA A 19 1.27 4.27 -12.45
N ASP A 20 1.89 4.62 -11.33
CA ASP A 20 3.24 5.18 -11.29
C ASP A 20 4.27 4.24 -11.93
N TRP A 21 4.13 2.93 -11.69
CA TRP A 21 5.03 1.93 -12.24
C TRP A 21 4.91 1.79 -13.76
N LEU A 22 3.69 1.86 -14.30
CA LEU A 22 3.43 1.87 -15.75
C LEU A 22 4.00 3.13 -16.44
N GLU A 23 4.09 4.24 -15.72
CA GLU A 23 4.75 5.47 -16.19
C GLU A 23 6.28 5.44 -16.04
N GLY A 24 6.85 4.30 -15.60
CA GLY A 24 8.29 4.14 -15.40
C GLY A 24 8.84 4.78 -14.13
N LYS A 25 7.98 5.26 -13.23
CA LYS A 25 8.42 5.83 -11.94
C LYS A 25 8.91 4.73 -10.99
N ARG A 26 9.62 5.15 -9.95
CA ARG A 26 10.03 4.30 -8.83
C ARG A 26 8.86 4.15 -7.87
N ILE A 27 8.59 2.91 -7.46
CA ILE A 27 7.56 2.56 -6.48
C ILE A 27 8.17 1.75 -5.33
N PRO A 28 7.49 1.62 -4.18
CA PRO A 28 7.93 0.71 -3.12
C PRO A 28 8.07 -0.74 -3.63
N GLN A 29 9.11 -1.43 -3.19
CA GLN A 29 9.34 -2.83 -3.55
C GLN A 29 8.47 -3.77 -2.71
N ALA A 30 8.24 -3.43 -1.45
CA ALA A 30 7.36 -4.14 -0.54
C ALA A 30 6.58 -3.12 0.31
N MET A 31 5.51 -3.57 0.93
CA MET A 31 4.71 -2.73 1.82
C MET A 31 4.02 -3.57 2.88
N ASP A 32 4.13 -3.13 4.14
CA ASP A 32 3.32 -3.67 5.22
C ASP A 32 1.99 -2.93 5.29
N ILE A 33 0.94 -3.68 5.62
CA ILE A 33 -0.35 -3.13 6.06
C ILE A 33 -0.35 -3.22 7.59
N LEU A 34 -0.32 -2.08 8.26
CA LEU A 34 -0.27 -2.01 9.71
C LEU A 34 -1.64 -2.35 10.32
N PRO A 35 -1.68 -3.23 11.35
CA PRO A 35 -2.90 -3.49 12.10
C PRO A 35 -3.27 -2.27 12.94
N VAL A 36 -4.55 -1.92 12.92
CA VAL A 36 -5.10 -0.81 13.71
C VAL A 36 -5.92 -1.36 14.85
N VAL A 37 -5.57 -0.97 16.07
CA VAL A 37 -6.41 -1.22 17.25
C VAL A 37 -7.56 -0.22 17.23
N LEU A 38 -8.78 -0.71 16.95
CA LEU A 38 -9.98 0.10 16.95
C LEU A 38 -10.50 0.32 18.37
N THR A 39 -10.78 1.59 18.65
CA THR A 39 -11.30 2.14 19.90
C THR A 39 -12.40 3.14 19.59
N GLU A 40 -13.21 3.50 20.58
CA GLU A 40 -14.23 4.54 20.43
C GLU A 40 -13.63 5.89 19.99
N LYS A 41 -12.37 6.16 20.34
CA LYS A 41 -11.69 7.41 20.02
C LYS A 41 -11.25 7.53 18.56
N ASN A 42 -11.00 6.41 17.87
CA ASN A 42 -10.43 6.43 16.51
C ASN A 42 -11.35 5.82 15.44
N ILE A 43 -12.44 5.14 15.83
CA ILE A 43 -13.31 4.45 14.87
C ILE A 43 -13.94 5.40 13.85
N ALA A 44 -14.29 6.63 14.24
CA ALA A 44 -14.87 7.62 13.34
C ALA A 44 -13.88 8.05 12.24
N GLN A 45 -12.63 8.33 12.62
CA GLN A 45 -11.58 8.67 11.65
C GLN A 45 -11.25 7.48 10.75
N TYR A 46 -11.14 6.28 11.33
CA TYR A 46 -10.92 5.06 10.56
C TYR A 46 -11.99 4.88 9.49
N GLN A 47 -13.27 5.03 9.84
CA GLN A 47 -14.38 4.93 8.88
C GLN A 47 -14.34 6.01 7.80
N ALA A 48 -13.96 7.24 8.14
CA ALA A 48 -13.76 8.32 7.17
C ALA A 48 -12.64 7.98 6.17
N ASP A 49 -11.55 7.39 6.65
CA ASP A 49 -10.41 6.96 5.82
C ASP A 49 -10.81 5.81 4.88
N LEU A 50 -11.67 4.90 5.34
CA LEU A 50 -12.22 3.83 4.49
C LEU A 50 -13.12 4.38 3.38
N ALA A 51 -13.91 5.41 3.69
CA ALA A 51 -14.83 6.03 2.75
C ALA A 51 -14.11 6.92 1.72
N ASN A 52 -12.98 7.52 2.09
CA ASN A 52 -12.17 8.37 1.22
C ASN A 52 -10.67 7.99 1.27
N PRO A 53 -10.28 6.82 0.74
CA PRO A 53 -8.91 6.33 0.82
C PRO A 53 -7.92 7.22 0.05
N ALA A 54 -8.39 7.96 -0.95
CA ALA A 54 -7.57 8.90 -1.71
C ALA A 54 -7.05 10.06 -0.86
N GLU A 55 -7.86 10.53 0.11
CA GLU A 55 -7.45 11.58 1.03
C GLU A 55 -6.48 11.04 2.09
N ALA A 56 -6.78 9.88 2.66
CA ALA A 56 -5.90 9.21 3.60
C ALA A 56 -4.52 8.86 2.99
N TYR A 57 -4.49 8.48 1.70
CA TYR A 57 -3.24 8.20 0.98
C TYR A 57 -2.40 9.47 0.70
N ARG A 58 -3.05 10.61 0.41
CA ARG A 58 -2.36 11.87 0.11
C ARG A 58 -1.72 12.51 1.35
N ASP A 59 -2.33 12.32 2.52
CA ASP A 59 -1.78 12.77 3.80
C ASP A 59 -0.69 11.79 4.28
N PRO A 60 0.59 12.21 4.38
CA PRO A 60 1.68 11.33 4.79
C PRO A 60 1.50 10.73 6.19
N VAL A 61 0.91 11.48 7.13
CA VAL A 61 0.70 11.04 8.51
C VAL A 61 -0.39 9.97 8.53
N ARG A 62 -1.54 10.22 7.90
CA ARG A 62 -2.62 9.21 7.79
C ARG A 62 -2.17 7.99 7.02
N ARG A 63 -1.45 8.16 5.90
CA ARG A 63 -0.90 7.02 5.15
C ARG A 63 0.03 6.18 6.02
N SER A 64 0.94 6.81 6.76
CA SER A 64 1.90 6.10 7.61
C SER A 64 1.26 5.36 8.79
N ALA A 65 0.04 5.73 9.19
CA ALA A 65 -0.73 4.98 10.18
C ALA A 65 -1.23 3.61 9.65
N TYR A 66 -1.32 3.44 8.33
CA TYR A 66 -1.83 2.22 7.70
C TYR A 66 -0.78 1.45 6.92
N LEU A 67 0.22 2.13 6.34
CA LEU A 67 1.11 1.57 5.34
C LEU A 67 2.55 1.93 5.62
N VAL A 68 3.44 0.93 5.58
CA VAL A 68 4.89 1.15 5.64
C VAL A 68 5.50 0.63 4.34
N PRO A 69 5.94 1.51 3.42
CA PRO A 69 6.63 1.11 2.22
C PRO A 69 8.11 0.78 2.51
N TYR A 70 8.64 -0.22 1.80
CA TYR A 70 10.05 -0.63 1.88
C TYR A 70 10.70 -0.72 0.51
N GLY A 71 11.98 -0.36 0.47
CA GLY A 71 12.78 -0.43 -0.75
C GLY A 71 12.21 0.44 -1.86
N ASN A 72 12.78 0.28 -3.05
CA ASN A 72 12.30 0.96 -4.25
C ASN A 72 12.64 0.11 -5.48
N ILE A 73 11.68 -0.06 -6.37
CA ILE A 73 11.81 -0.78 -7.64
C ILE A 73 11.32 0.13 -8.77
N CYS A 74 11.98 0.08 -9.93
CA CYS A 74 11.49 0.71 -11.16
C CYS A 74 11.28 -0.33 -12.25
N TYR A 75 10.54 0.05 -13.29
CA TYR A 75 10.23 -0.80 -14.44
C TYR A 75 11.48 -1.48 -15.02
N ASP A 76 12.58 -0.76 -15.17
CA ASP A 76 13.84 -1.25 -15.75
C ASP A 76 14.54 -2.33 -14.91
N THR A 77 14.28 -2.34 -13.60
CA THR A 77 14.91 -3.28 -12.66
C THR A 77 14.00 -4.43 -12.25
N ARG A 78 12.77 -4.49 -12.81
CA ARG A 78 11.74 -5.42 -12.33
C ARG A 78 12.14 -6.88 -12.44
N ASP A 79 12.88 -7.23 -13.49
CA ASP A 79 13.28 -8.61 -13.77
C ASP A 79 14.17 -9.21 -12.67
N ARG A 80 14.82 -8.36 -11.87
CA ARG A 80 15.59 -8.79 -10.68
C ARG A 80 14.71 -9.36 -9.57
N TYR A 81 13.39 -9.12 -9.63
CA TYR A 81 12.45 -9.42 -8.55
C TYR A 81 11.27 -10.28 -9.00
N VAL A 82 10.93 -10.33 -10.29
CA VAL A 82 9.82 -11.14 -10.83
C VAL A 82 10.26 -12.47 -11.44
N ASN A 83 11.55 -12.64 -11.76
CA ASN A 83 12.09 -13.84 -12.41
C ASN A 83 12.88 -14.73 -11.43
N PHE A 84 12.22 -15.17 -10.35
CA PHE A 84 12.76 -16.17 -9.42
C PHE A 84 12.33 -17.60 -9.80
N PRO A 85 13.03 -18.66 -9.34
CA PRO A 85 12.81 -20.05 -9.80
C PRO A 85 11.40 -20.64 -9.61
N TRP A 86 10.52 -19.99 -8.84
CA TRP A 86 9.12 -20.37 -8.64
C TRP A 86 8.13 -19.33 -9.22
N SER A 87 8.60 -18.45 -10.10
CA SER A 87 7.75 -17.47 -10.78
C SER A 87 6.96 -18.12 -11.92
N SER A 88 5.66 -17.80 -12.02
CA SER A 88 4.80 -18.27 -13.11
C SER A 88 5.17 -17.73 -14.50
N GLU A 89 6.09 -16.77 -14.57
CA GLU A 89 6.58 -16.15 -15.81
C GLU A 89 7.71 -16.96 -16.47
N GLN A 90 8.28 -17.97 -15.80
CA GLN A 90 9.22 -18.92 -16.41
C GLN A 90 8.43 -20.05 -17.11
N LYS A 91 8.13 -19.87 -18.40
CA LYS A 91 7.70 -20.96 -19.29
C LYS A 91 8.88 -21.51 -20.08
#